data_AF-A0A2M8F994-F1
#
_entry.id   AF-A0A2M8F994-F1
#
_cell.length_a   1.000
_cell.length_b   1.000
_cell.length_c   1.000
_cell.angle_alpha   90.00
_cell.angle_beta   90.00
_cell.angle_gamma   90.00
#
_symmetry.space_group_name_H-M   'P 1'
#
loop_
_entity.id
_entity.type
_entity.pdbx_description
1 polymer ?
#
loop_
_entity_poly.entity_id
_entity_poly.type
_entity_poly.pdbx_seq_one_letter_code
_entity_poly.pdbx_strand_id
1 'polypeptide(L)'
;MKMYSITDSLKSECLILPLFEGEKLSKETLAHDDMLRAGIAHAMKFEDFTGKKLQTTLLYAGEKETPRVLLIGLGKKKDLTVRTWKQAVGTSIIAMQGKKYTSLAMVVPEEVKKTFGAKKTARQTVLAAGLASYAFDEYKSEKDARVVEMKSLAFLHISGSEKRAWQSGMEDGEKMSDAINETRRLANTPPTIMTPVFLAKAAQNVVKTFPAIKVSVLGKTEAKKLGMGCFLGVAQGSVLPPQFIIMEYMGGKKTEKPTVLVGKGITFDSGGLSLKPSAYMTDMKFDMLGAATVLGTIRAAAALGLKKNIVGLMPACENMPGGNSYRPDDILVNMEGKTVEIGNTDAEGRLILCDALSYAKKYQPKEVIDFATLTGACMVALGNERSGLFSQEETMIEKLMKSSEETGEQLWRLPLGEEYTEAIKSEVADV
;
A
#
# COMPACT_ATOMS: atom_id res chain seq x y z
N MET A 1 -10.56 3.97 25.01
CA MET A 1 -11.61 4.41 24.05
C MET A 1 -11.31 3.75 22.71
N LYS A 2 -12.30 3.24 21.96
CA LYS A 2 -12.04 2.69 20.62
C LYS A 2 -11.68 3.82 19.65
N MET A 3 -10.72 3.59 18.76
CA MET A 3 -10.30 4.58 17.76
C MET A 3 -11.44 4.92 16.79
N TYR A 4 -12.25 3.94 16.39
CA TYR A 4 -13.39 4.14 15.49
C TYR A 4 -14.71 3.75 16.18
N SER A 5 -15.76 4.55 16.00
CA SER A 5 -17.08 4.29 16.60
C SER A 5 -18.23 4.86 15.76
N ILE A 6 -19.44 4.37 16.02
CA ILE A 6 -20.69 4.97 15.54
C ILE A 6 -21.26 5.79 16.70
N THR A 7 -21.73 7.00 16.44
CA THR A 7 -22.33 7.89 17.45
C THR A 7 -23.52 8.65 16.87
N ASP A 8 -24.43 9.05 17.75
CA ASP A 8 -25.49 10.03 17.46
C ASP A 8 -25.16 11.40 18.09
N SER A 9 -24.08 11.51 18.87
CA SER A 9 -23.60 12.74 19.51
C SER A 9 -22.59 13.48 18.63
N LEU A 10 -22.72 14.80 18.53
CA LEU A 10 -21.79 15.69 17.82
C LEU A 10 -20.49 15.98 18.60
N LYS A 11 -20.43 15.57 19.88
CA LYS A 11 -19.34 15.92 20.80
C LYS A 11 -17.99 15.46 20.27
N SER A 12 -17.16 16.43 19.89
CA SER A 12 -15.85 16.22 19.27
C SER A 12 -15.07 17.53 19.29
N GLU A 13 -13.74 17.46 19.14
CA GLU A 13 -12.93 18.67 18.98
C GLU A 13 -13.16 19.35 17.62
N CYS A 14 -13.54 18.58 16.60
CA CYS A 14 -13.95 19.06 15.30
C CYS A 14 -14.89 18.07 14.61
N LEU A 15 -15.98 18.59 14.04
CA LEU A 15 -16.87 17.86 13.15
C LEU A 15 -16.37 18.00 11.70
N ILE A 16 -16.27 16.91 10.97
CA ILE A 16 -15.96 16.89 9.53
C ILE A 16 -17.29 16.73 8.78
N LEU A 17 -17.56 17.67 7.88
CA LEU A 17 -18.77 17.73 7.08
C LEU A 17 -18.43 17.70 5.59
N PRO A 18 -18.49 16.52 4.96
CA PRO A 18 -18.35 16.39 3.52
C PRO A 18 -19.60 16.88 2.77
N LEU A 19 -19.41 17.71 1.75
CA LEU A 19 -20.49 18.31 0.95
C LEU A 19 -20.18 18.26 -0.54
N PHE A 20 -21.15 17.90 -1.36
CA PHE A 20 -21.05 17.98 -2.81
C PHE A 20 -21.21 19.42 -3.31
N GLU A 21 -20.73 19.67 -4.53
CA GLU A 21 -20.91 20.93 -5.22
C GLU A 21 -22.41 21.25 -5.41
N GLY A 22 -22.83 22.44 -4.97
CA GLY A 22 -24.22 22.88 -5.04
C GLY A 22 -25.17 22.18 -4.07
N GLU A 23 -24.67 21.37 -3.14
CA GLU A 23 -25.49 20.73 -2.12
C GLU A 23 -26.03 21.73 -1.11
N LYS A 24 -27.33 21.66 -0.83
CA LYS A 24 -27.97 22.44 0.24
C LYS A 24 -27.82 21.69 1.56
N LEU A 25 -27.50 22.42 2.63
CA LEU A 25 -27.42 21.86 3.97
C LEU A 25 -28.77 21.23 4.37
N SER A 26 -28.79 19.94 4.70
CA SER A 26 -30.00 19.32 5.23
C SER A 26 -30.22 19.76 6.68
N LYS A 27 -31.49 19.95 7.08
CA LYS A 27 -31.84 20.32 8.48
C LYS A 27 -31.43 19.24 9.48
N GLU A 28 -31.34 17.99 9.03
CA GLU A 28 -31.03 16.80 9.85
C GLU A 28 -29.55 16.76 10.25
N THR A 29 -28.65 17.31 9.44
CA THR A 29 -27.20 17.17 9.67
C THR A 29 -26.70 17.90 10.92
N LEU A 30 -27.39 18.96 11.31
CA LEU A 30 -27.01 19.87 12.40
C LEU A 30 -28.25 20.35 13.15
N ALA A 31 -29.15 19.42 13.49
CA ALA A 31 -30.48 19.73 14.02
C ALA A 31 -30.49 20.56 15.32
N HIS A 32 -29.32 20.75 15.97
CA HIS A 32 -29.20 21.36 17.30
C HIS A 32 -28.16 22.48 17.43
N ASP A 33 -27.58 22.99 16.32
CA ASP A 33 -26.61 24.11 16.39
C ASP A 33 -26.91 25.19 15.34
N ASP A 34 -27.67 26.21 15.76
CA ASP A 34 -28.09 27.33 14.92
C ASP A 34 -26.92 28.20 14.45
N MET A 35 -25.92 28.42 15.30
CA MET A 35 -24.74 29.22 14.97
C MET A 35 -23.92 28.53 13.88
N LEU A 36 -23.76 27.22 14.00
CA LEU A 36 -23.00 26.42 13.06
C LEU A 36 -23.72 26.32 11.71
N ARG A 37 -25.05 26.17 11.71
CA ARG A 37 -25.84 26.27 10.47
C ARG A 37 -25.71 27.64 9.82
N ALA A 38 -25.77 28.73 10.60
CA ALA A 38 -25.60 30.08 10.10
C ALA A 38 -24.20 30.31 9.51
N GLY A 39 -23.15 29.82 10.18
CA GLY A 39 -21.76 29.91 9.70
C GLY A 39 -21.55 29.17 8.37
N ILE A 40 -22.08 27.95 8.24
CA ILE A 40 -22.00 27.21 6.98
C ILE A 40 -22.80 27.90 5.87
N ALA A 41 -24.01 28.37 6.18
CA ALA A 41 -24.82 29.12 5.23
C ALA A 41 -24.13 30.42 4.78
N HIS A 42 -23.40 31.09 5.68
CA HIS A 42 -22.61 32.27 5.36
C HIS A 42 -21.46 31.92 4.41
N ALA A 43 -20.66 30.89 4.73
CA ALA A 43 -19.56 30.43 3.89
C ALA A 43 -20.04 30.02 2.49
N MET A 44 -21.22 29.39 2.39
CA MET A 44 -21.83 29.06 1.10
C MET A 44 -22.35 30.30 0.36
N LYS A 45 -23.00 31.24 1.07
CA LYS A 45 -23.57 32.45 0.49
C LYS A 45 -22.52 33.36 -0.13
N PHE A 46 -21.36 33.48 0.51
CA PHE A 46 -20.25 34.32 0.05
C PHE A 46 -19.21 33.55 -0.78
N GLU A 47 -19.53 32.32 -1.19
CA GLU A 47 -18.68 31.47 -2.03
C GLU A 47 -17.32 31.07 -1.42
N ASP A 48 -17.09 31.34 -0.13
CA ASP A 48 -15.95 30.82 0.64
C ASP A 48 -15.91 29.28 0.66
N PHE A 49 -17.07 28.65 0.48
CA PHE A 49 -17.19 27.21 0.27
C PHE A 49 -18.25 26.89 -0.78
N THR A 50 -17.85 26.25 -1.89
CA THR A 50 -18.77 25.87 -2.98
C THR A 50 -18.90 24.35 -3.13
N GLY A 51 -18.19 23.56 -2.32
CA GLY A 51 -18.15 22.10 -2.43
C GLY A 51 -17.25 21.57 -3.55
N LYS A 52 -16.37 22.42 -4.12
CA LYS A 52 -15.39 21.98 -5.12
C LYS A 52 -14.50 20.88 -4.56
N LYS A 53 -14.06 19.96 -5.43
CA LYS A 53 -13.27 18.78 -5.03
C LYS A 53 -12.06 19.19 -4.16
N LEU A 54 -11.97 18.62 -2.95
CA LEU A 54 -10.96 18.86 -1.92
C LEU A 54 -10.87 20.30 -1.39
N GLN A 55 -11.85 21.16 -1.69
CA GLN A 55 -11.95 22.48 -1.03
C GLN A 55 -12.16 22.26 0.47
N THR A 56 -11.40 22.97 1.30
CA THR A 56 -11.55 22.91 2.75
C THR A 56 -11.81 24.29 3.33
N THR A 57 -12.74 24.36 4.29
CA THR A 57 -13.01 25.58 5.06
C THR A 57 -13.25 25.18 6.51
N LEU A 58 -12.44 25.73 7.42
CA LEU A 58 -12.60 25.51 8.86
C LEU A 58 -13.43 26.65 9.45
N LEU A 59 -14.58 26.31 10.00
CA LEU A 59 -15.47 27.23 10.68
C LEU A 59 -15.38 27.03 12.19
N TYR A 60 -15.47 28.14 12.91
CA TYR A 60 -15.54 28.18 14.36
C TYR A 60 -16.99 28.46 14.73
N ALA A 61 -17.65 27.48 15.33
CA ALA A 61 -19.06 27.58 15.68
C ALA A 61 -19.34 26.70 16.89
N GLY A 62 -20.00 27.26 17.91
CA GLY A 62 -20.54 26.52 19.06
C GLY A 62 -20.00 26.93 20.43
N GLU A 63 -20.86 26.78 21.45
CA GLU A 63 -20.48 26.63 22.87
C GLU A 63 -20.04 25.17 23.16
N LYS A 64 -19.13 25.00 24.12
CA LYS A 64 -18.58 23.81 24.84
C LYS A 64 -18.46 22.41 24.18
N GLU A 65 -19.34 21.91 23.30
CA GLU A 65 -19.36 20.48 22.90
C GLU A 65 -18.79 20.15 21.51
N THR A 66 -18.98 21.03 20.53
CA THR A 66 -18.42 20.88 19.17
C THR A 66 -17.94 22.24 18.67
N PRO A 67 -16.74 22.69 19.06
CA PRO A 67 -16.32 24.08 18.84
C PRO A 67 -16.00 24.44 17.38
N ARG A 68 -15.87 23.44 16.49
CA ARG A 68 -15.30 23.58 15.14
C ARG A 68 -15.94 22.64 14.12
N VAL A 69 -16.06 23.12 12.88
CA VAL A 69 -16.49 22.31 11.73
C VAL A 69 -15.53 22.48 10.57
N LEU A 70 -15.00 21.38 10.06
CA LEU A 70 -14.29 21.32 8.80
C LEU A 70 -15.27 20.96 7.68
N LEU A 71 -15.52 21.91 6.78
CA LEU A 71 -16.14 21.62 5.50
C LEU A 71 -15.12 21.00 4.55
N ILE A 72 -15.49 19.92 3.87
CA ILE A 72 -14.68 19.27 2.83
C ILE A 72 -15.52 19.06 1.57
N GLY A 73 -15.08 19.61 0.45
CA GLY A 73 -15.78 19.53 -0.83
C GLY A 73 -15.53 18.21 -1.54
N LEU A 74 -16.61 17.53 -1.94
CA LEU A 74 -16.57 16.26 -2.67
C LEU A 74 -16.55 16.45 -4.20
N GLY A 75 -16.78 17.66 -4.69
CA GLY A 75 -16.97 17.96 -6.10
C GLY A 75 -18.37 17.55 -6.58
N LYS A 76 -18.51 17.26 -7.87
CA LYS A 76 -19.78 16.88 -8.48
C LYS A 76 -20.14 15.44 -8.11
N LYS A 77 -21.41 15.18 -7.79
CA LYS A 77 -21.91 13.84 -7.44
C LYS A 77 -21.56 12.76 -8.47
N LYS A 78 -21.66 13.09 -9.76
CA LYS A 78 -21.35 12.15 -10.86
C LYS A 78 -19.88 11.71 -10.93
N ASP A 79 -18.97 12.46 -10.31
CA ASP A 79 -17.54 12.17 -10.30
C ASP A 79 -17.11 11.41 -9.03
N LEU A 80 -18.08 10.99 -8.20
CA LEU A 80 -17.84 10.24 -6.98
C LEU A 80 -17.29 8.85 -7.29
N THR A 81 -16.08 8.59 -6.81
CA THR A 81 -15.41 7.29 -6.87
C THR A 81 -14.85 6.93 -5.50
N VAL A 82 -14.46 5.67 -5.30
CA VAL A 82 -13.75 5.25 -4.08
C VAL A 82 -12.49 6.10 -3.87
N ARG A 83 -11.77 6.41 -4.96
CA ARG A 83 -10.58 7.26 -4.90
C ARG A 83 -10.88 8.67 -4.41
N THR A 84 -11.89 9.34 -4.98
CA THR A 84 -12.23 10.71 -4.57
C THR A 84 -12.75 10.76 -3.13
N TRP A 85 -13.49 9.74 -2.69
CA TRP A 85 -13.91 9.61 -1.29
C TRP A 85 -12.71 9.47 -0.34
N LYS A 86 -11.79 8.53 -0.62
CA LYS A 86 -10.56 8.38 0.18
C LYS A 86 -9.73 9.66 0.22
N GLN A 87 -9.62 10.38 -0.89
CA GLN A 87 -8.91 11.66 -0.96
C GLN A 87 -9.55 12.71 -0.04
N ALA A 88 -10.88 12.83 -0.03
CA ALA A 88 -11.60 13.75 0.86
C ALA A 88 -11.41 13.40 2.33
N VAL A 89 -11.53 12.11 2.69
CA VAL A 89 -11.28 11.63 4.06
C VAL A 89 -9.83 11.93 4.47
N GLY A 90 -8.84 11.55 3.65
CA GLY A 90 -7.44 11.77 3.97
C GLY A 90 -7.08 13.25 4.11
N THR A 91 -7.58 14.09 3.19
CA THR A 91 -7.41 15.56 3.26
C THR A 91 -7.96 16.11 4.56
N SER A 92 -9.13 15.62 5.00
CA SER A 92 -9.75 16.04 6.24
C SER A 92 -8.88 15.69 7.45
N ILE A 93 -8.39 14.45 7.52
CA ILE A 93 -7.52 14.00 8.62
C ILE A 93 -6.21 14.78 8.66
N ILE A 94 -5.54 14.98 7.53
CA ILE A 94 -4.29 15.75 7.44
C ILE A 94 -4.50 17.20 7.89
N ALA A 95 -5.60 17.84 7.46
CA ALA A 95 -5.93 19.20 7.87
C ALA A 95 -6.11 19.32 9.40
N MET A 96 -6.64 18.28 10.05
CA MET A 96 -6.85 18.25 11.50
C MET A 96 -5.58 17.94 12.30
N GLN A 97 -4.67 17.11 11.77
CA GLN A 97 -3.37 16.87 12.40
C GLN A 97 -2.62 18.17 12.65
N GLY A 98 -2.52 19.05 11.64
CA GLY A 98 -1.87 20.36 11.78
C GLY A 98 -2.48 21.29 12.85
N LYS A 99 -3.67 20.97 13.37
CA LYS A 99 -4.36 21.70 14.44
C LYS A 99 -4.30 21.01 15.81
N LYS A 100 -3.67 19.84 15.91
CA LYS A 100 -3.51 19.03 17.13
C LYS A 100 -4.83 18.49 17.71
N TYR A 101 -5.86 18.33 16.89
CA TYR A 101 -7.13 17.72 17.31
C TYR A 101 -6.99 16.20 17.32
N THR A 102 -7.48 15.58 18.37
CA THR A 102 -7.37 14.14 18.64
C THR A 102 -8.72 13.43 18.65
N SER A 103 -9.82 14.15 18.89
CA SER A 103 -11.17 13.61 18.84
C SER A 103 -11.99 14.26 17.73
N LEU A 104 -12.30 13.49 16.69
CA LEU A 104 -13.02 13.95 15.51
C LEU A 104 -14.37 13.22 15.38
N ALA A 105 -15.35 13.91 14.81
CA ALA A 105 -16.58 13.28 14.31
C ALA A 105 -16.69 13.52 12.80
N MET A 106 -17.26 12.60 12.05
CA MET A 106 -17.48 12.74 10.61
C MET A 106 -18.91 12.38 10.25
N VAL A 107 -19.57 13.31 9.54
CA VAL A 107 -20.84 13.02 8.86
C VAL A 107 -20.55 12.17 7.63
N VAL A 108 -21.27 11.07 7.47
CA VAL A 108 -21.18 10.21 6.29
C VAL A 108 -22.35 10.53 5.36
N PRO A 109 -22.12 11.11 4.16
CA PRO A 109 -23.20 11.45 3.26
C PRO A 109 -23.98 10.21 2.80
N GLU A 110 -25.30 10.32 2.75
CA GLU A 110 -26.18 9.24 2.30
C GLU A 110 -25.87 8.79 0.86
N GLU A 111 -25.52 9.73 -0.01
CA GLU A 111 -25.12 9.44 -1.40
C GLU A 111 -23.91 8.49 -1.45
N VAL A 112 -22.90 8.69 -0.60
CA VAL A 112 -21.70 7.84 -0.55
C VAL A 112 -22.07 6.42 -0.14
N LYS A 113 -22.94 6.26 0.87
CA LYS A 113 -23.44 4.95 1.31
C LYS A 113 -24.31 4.28 0.24
N LYS A 114 -25.13 5.04 -0.50
CA LYS A 114 -25.93 4.52 -1.63
C LYS A 114 -25.04 4.04 -2.78
N THR A 115 -23.99 4.76 -3.12
CA THR A 115 -23.10 4.39 -4.23
C THR A 115 -22.24 3.17 -3.90
N PHE A 116 -21.69 3.07 -2.69
CA PHE A 116 -20.72 2.01 -2.35
C PHE A 116 -21.26 0.91 -1.45
N GLY A 117 -22.39 1.14 -0.78
CA GLY A 117 -22.88 0.32 0.33
C GLY A 117 -22.20 0.66 1.66
N ALA A 118 -22.90 0.45 2.78
CA ALA A 118 -22.45 0.82 4.12
C ALA A 118 -21.11 0.15 4.51
N LYS A 119 -20.95 -1.16 4.27
CA LYS A 119 -19.72 -1.88 4.61
C LYS A 119 -18.50 -1.37 3.84
N LYS A 120 -18.61 -1.19 2.52
CA LYS A 120 -17.51 -0.70 1.68
C LYS A 120 -17.16 0.75 2.03
N THR A 121 -18.17 1.59 2.26
CA THR A 121 -17.96 2.98 2.70
C THR A 121 -17.16 3.01 4.00
N ALA A 122 -17.62 2.31 5.05
CA ALA A 122 -16.92 2.25 6.34
C ALA A 122 -15.47 1.78 6.18
N ARG A 123 -15.24 0.70 5.43
CA ARG A 123 -13.89 0.15 5.17
C ARG A 123 -12.98 1.18 4.52
N GLN A 124 -13.43 1.83 3.45
CA GLN A 124 -12.61 2.79 2.71
C GLN A 124 -12.39 4.09 3.51
N THR A 125 -13.35 4.50 4.33
CA THR A 125 -13.21 5.65 5.23
C THR A 125 -12.17 5.39 6.30
N VAL A 126 -12.30 4.28 7.04
CA VAL A 126 -11.34 3.91 8.10
C VAL A 126 -9.95 3.67 7.51
N LEU A 127 -9.87 2.97 6.37
CA LEU A 127 -8.61 2.78 5.66
C LEU A 127 -7.95 4.13 5.33
N ALA A 128 -8.68 5.05 4.68
CA ALA A 128 -8.14 6.36 4.33
C ALA A 128 -7.73 7.18 5.56
N ALA A 129 -8.50 7.12 6.64
CA ALA A 129 -8.18 7.82 7.88
C ALA A 129 -6.91 7.27 8.55
N GLY A 130 -6.76 5.94 8.62
CA GLY A 130 -5.55 5.30 9.14
C GLY A 130 -4.30 5.58 8.29
N LEU A 131 -4.45 5.59 6.96
CA LEU A 131 -3.35 5.94 6.05
C LEU A 131 -2.96 7.42 6.14
N ALA A 132 -3.92 8.32 6.34
CA ALA A 132 -3.69 9.75 6.49
C ALA A 132 -3.14 10.12 7.87
N SER A 133 -3.40 9.29 8.88
CA SER A 133 -2.89 9.47 10.24
C SER A 133 -1.43 9.00 10.40
N TYR A 134 -0.89 8.28 9.43
CA TYR A 134 0.45 7.72 9.48
C TYR A 134 1.53 8.81 9.49
N ALA A 135 2.46 8.70 10.43
CA ALA A 135 3.67 9.48 10.45
C ALA A 135 4.88 8.58 10.73
N PHE A 136 5.97 8.87 10.05
CA PHE A 136 7.24 8.19 10.26
C PHE A 136 8.21 9.16 10.94
N ASP A 137 8.22 9.14 12.27
CA ASP A 137 9.06 10.01 13.10
C ASP A 137 9.97 9.23 14.07
N GLU A 138 10.07 7.90 13.90
CA GLU A 138 10.82 6.98 14.78
C GLU A 138 12.28 7.38 15.00
N TYR A 139 12.89 8.04 14.00
CA TYR A 139 14.29 8.48 14.02
C TYR A 139 14.46 9.98 14.28
N LYS A 140 13.37 10.73 14.55
CA LYS A 140 13.45 12.14 14.94
C LYS A 140 13.64 12.23 16.45
N SER A 141 14.71 12.90 16.89
CA SER A 141 14.92 13.23 18.31
C SER A 141 13.85 14.19 18.82
N GLU A 142 13.49 15.19 18.01
CA GLU A 142 12.39 16.11 18.25
C GLU A 142 11.23 15.79 17.31
N LYS A 143 10.18 15.19 17.88
CA LYS A 143 8.95 14.90 17.12
C LYS A 143 8.28 16.20 16.71
N ASP A 144 7.73 16.21 15.50
CA ASP A 144 7.00 17.37 15.00
C ASP A 144 5.73 17.54 15.83
N ALA A 145 5.66 18.61 16.63
CA ALA A 145 4.52 18.88 17.51
C ALA A 145 3.19 19.10 16.76
N ARG A 146 3.21 19.22 15.42
CA ARG A 146 2.03 19.27 14.55
C ARG A 146 1.50 17.88 14.20
N VAL A 147 2.26 16.82 14.43
CA VAL A 147 1.83 15.44 14.22
C VAL A 147 1.34 14.91 15.55
N VAL A 148 0.02 14.87 15.72
CA VAL A 148 -0.61 14.33 16.92
C VAL A 148 -1.39 13.08 16.57
N GLU A 149 -1.25 12.05 17.39
CA GLU A 149 -2.00 10.82 17.26
C GLU A 149 -3.51 11.09 17.43
N MET A 150 -4.28 10.75 16.40
CA MET A 150 -5.73 10.77 16.46
C MET A 150 -6.21 9.71 17.45
N LYS A 151 -6.94 10.12 18.48
CA LYS A 151 -7.45 9.22 19.54
C LYS A 151 -8.81 8.63 19.20
N SER A 152 -9.65 9.36 18.47
CA SER A 152 -10.96 8.87 18.05
C SER A 152 -11.49 9.55 16.79
N LEU A 153 -12.13 8.76 15.92
CA LEU A 153 -12.98 9.20 14.81
C LEU A 153 -14.35 8.54 14.92
N ALA A 154 -15.36 9.33 15.24
CA ALA A 154 -16.75 8.87 15.36
C ALA A 154 -17.55 9.16 14.09
N PHE A 155 -18.39 8.22 13.66
CA PHE A 155 -19.20 8.33 12.45
C PHE A 155 -20.66 8.61 12.79
N LEU A 156 -21.21 9.66 12.17
CA LEU A 156 -22.61 10.09 12.28
C LEU A 156 -23.42 9.63 11.07
N HIS A 157 -24.75 9.64 11.22
CA HIS A 157 -25.73 9.28 10.19
C HIS A 157 -25.65 7.83 9.70
N ILE A 158 -25.32 6.92 10.61
CA ILE A 158 -25.38 5.48 10.35
C ILE A 158 -26.71 4.95 10.88
N SER A 159 -27.62 4.63 9.97
CA SER A 159 -28.96 4.15 10.33
C SER A 159 -28.89 2.80 11.05
N GLY A 160 -29.93 2.48 11.83
CA GLY A 160 -29.99 1.23 12.60
C GLY A 160 -29.79 -0.04 11.76
N SER A 161 -30.31 -0.07 10.53
CA SER A 161 -30.14 -1.18 9.58
C SER A 161 -28.72 -1.29 9.02
N GLU A 162 -27.93 -0.21 9.03
CA GLU A 162 -26.56 -0.17 8.51
C GLU A 162 -25.50 -0.52 9.58
N LYS A 163 -25.82 -0.39 10.88
CA LYS A 163 -24.84 -0.48 11.98
C LYS A 163 -23.96 -1.74 11.92
N ARG A 164 -24.53 -2.91 11.63
CA ARG A 164 -23.77 -4.17 11.53
C ARG A 164 -22.79 -4.16 10.35
N ALA A 165 -23.25 -3.72 9.18
CA ALA A 165 -22.42 -3.64 7.98
C ALA A 165 -21.30 -2.61 8.16
N TRP A 166 -21.62 -1.46 8.77
CA TRP A 166 -20.65 -0.42 9.11
C TRP A 166 -19.58 -0.92 10.07
N GLN A 167 -19.98 -1.56 11.18
CA GLN A 167 -19.06 -2.13 12.16
C GLN A 167 -18.08 -3.13 11.53
N SER A 168 -18.57 -4.06 10.71
CA SER A 168 -17.70 -4.99 9.99
C SER A 168 -16.76 -4.28 9.01
N GLY A 169 -17.24 -3.23 8.33
CA GLY A 169 -16.40 -2.44 7.43
C GLY A 169 -15.31 -1.66 8.17
N MET A 170 -15.60 -1.07 9.33
CA MET A 170 -14.61 -0.39 10.15
C MET A 170 -13.49 -1.35 10.58
N GLU A 171 -13.84 -2.53 11.08
CA GLU A 171 -12.88 -3.56 11.49
C GLU A 171 -12.00 -4.03 10.32
N ASP A 172 -12.59 -4.22 9.14
CA ASP A 172 -11.83 -4.57 7.93
C ASP A 172 -10.87 -3.42 7.54
N GLY A 173 -11.34 -2.17 7.62
CA GLY A 173 -10.55 -0.97 7.27
C GLY A 173 -9.35 -0.76 8.19
N GLU A 174 -9.53 -0.96 9.50
CA GLU A 174 -8.49 -0.84 10.52
C GLU A 174 -7.37 -1.85 10.25
N LYS A 175 -7.72 -3.14 10.11
CA LYS A 175 -6.79 -4.22 9.79
C LYS A 175 -6.00 -3.98 8.49
N MET A 176 -6.67 -3.46 7.46
CA MET A 176 -6.02 -3.13 6.19
C MET A 176 -5.08 -1.93 6.34
N SER A 177 -5.49 -0.87 7.05
CA SER A 177 -4.66 0.31 7.28
C SER A 177 -3.40 -0.03 8.08
N ASP A 178 -3.51 -0.89 9.09
CA ASP A 178 -2.36 -1.35 9.88
C ASP A 178 -1.36 -2.13 9.04
N ALA A 179 -1.85 -3.00 8.14
CA ALA A 179 -1.00 -3.78 7.26
C ALA A 179 -0.25 -2.88 6.26
N ILE A 180 -0.94 -1.89 5.66
CA ILE A 180 -0.33 -0.96 4.70
C ILE A 180 0.64 0.01 5.41
N ASN A 181 0.29 0.49 6.61
CA ASN A 181 1.18 1.35 7.38
C ASN A 181 2.43 0.60 7.88
N GLU A 182 2.33 -0.71 8.18
CA GLU A 182 3.52 -1.53 8.40
C GLU A 182 4.37 -1.61 7.13
N THR A 183 3.79 -1.85 5.95
CA THR A 183 4.52 -1.81 4.67
C THR A 183 5.23 -0.47 4.48
N ARG A 184 4.56 0.66 4.77
CA ARG A 184 5.18 2.00 4.73
C ARG A 184 6.31 2.15 5.75
N ARG A 185 6.15 1.63 6.97
CA ARG A 185 7.18 1.67 8.02
C ARG A 185 8.43 0.91 7.59
N LEU A 186 8.27 -0.29 7.01
CA LEU A 186 9.38 -1.04 6.45
C LEU A 186 10.08 -0.24 5.34
N ALA A 187 9.32 0.27 4.37
CA ALA A 187 9.85 1.06 3.26
C ALA A 187 10.60 2.33 3.72
N ASN A 188 10.09 3.00 4.76
CA ASN A 188 10.68 4.23 5.29
C ASN A 188 11.92 3.98 6.15
N THR A 189 12.08 2.78 6.70
CA THR A 189 13.23 2.38 7.52
C THR A 189 14.52 2.58 6.72
N PRO A 190 15.53 3.28 7.27
CA PRO A 190 16.75 3.58 6.52
C PRO A 190 17.52 2.30 6.18
N PRO A 191 18.28 2.28 5.07
CA PRO A 191 19.00 1.07 4.62
C PRO A 191 20.07 0.60 5.62
N THR A 192 20.57 1.48 6.49
CA THR A 192 21.44 1.11 7.62
C THR A 192 20.79 0.14 8.62
N ILE A 193 19.46 0.04 8.61
CA ILE A 193 18.66 -0.82 9.49
C ILE A 193 17.87 -1.84 8.66
N MET A 194 17.19 -1.39 7.59
CA MET A 194 16.44 -2.23 6.66
C MET A 194 17.40 -3.02 5.78
N THR A 195 17.97 -4.07 6.34
CA THR A 195 18.85 -5.03 5.67
C THR A 195 18.06 -6.27 5.23
N PRO A 196 18.62 -7.17 4.39
CA PRO A 196 17.94 -8.42 4.03
C PRO A 196 17.58 -9.26 5.27
N VAL A 197 18.48 -9.28 6.26
CA VAL A 197 18.27 -9.93 7.57
C VAL A 197 17.14 -9.27 8.35
N PHE A 198 17.07 -7.94 8.36
CA PHE A 198 16.00 -7.23 9.05
C PHE A 198 14.65 -7.47 8.39
N LEU A 199 14.57 -7.48 7.05
CA LEU A 199 13.34 -7.81 6.32
C LEU A 199 12.88 -9.24 6.62
N ALA A 200 13.80 -10.20 6.66
CA ALA A 200 13.50 -11.57 7.09
C ALA A 200 13.01 -11.63 8.55
N LYS A 201 13.62 -10.84 9.44
CA LYS A 201 13.19 -10.75 10.84
C LYS A 201 11.81 -10.12 10.98
N ALA A 202 11.49 -9.11 10.18
CA ALA A 202 10.17 -8.51 10.13
C ALA A 202 9.11 -9.55 9.73
N ALA A 203 9.37 -10.34 8.68
CA ALA A 203 8.48 -11.43 8.28
C ALA A 203 8.30 -12.47 9.40
N GLN A 204 9.38 -12.92 10.05
CA GLN A 204 9.31 -13.87 11.17
C GLN A 204 8.50 -13.31 12.36
N ASN A 205 8.60 -12.01 12.64
CA ASN A 205 7.86 -11.38 13.73
C ASN A 205 6.34 -11.39 13.49
N VAL A 206 5.87 -11.43 12.22
CA VAL A 206 4.44 -11.51 11.89
C VAL A 206 3.78 -12.74 12.52
N VAL A 207 4.51 -13.86 12.64
CA VAL A 207 4.00 -15.13 13.21
C VAL A 207 3.54 -14.97 14.66
N LYS A 208 4.15 -14.04 15.42
CA LYS A 208 3.77 -13.76 16.81
C LYS A 208 2.35 -13.22 16.92
N THR A 209 1.94 -12.40 15.95
CA THR A 209 0.60 -11.83 15.89
C THR A 209 -0.37 -12.74 15.14
N PHE A 210 0.12 -13.48 14.14
CA PHE A 210 -0.67 -14.34 13.28
C PHE A 210 -0.09 -15.76 13.20
N PRO A 211 -0.38 -16.63 14.18
CA PRO A 211 0.17 -18.00 14.23
C PRO A 211 -0.24 -18.89 13.05
N ALA A 212 -1.26 -18.49 12.27
CA ALA A 212 -1.67 -19.17 11.04
C ALA A 212 -0.67 -18.98 9.88
N ILE A 213 0.27 -18.04 9.99
CA ILE A 213 1.34 -17.82 9.02
C ILE A 213 2.56 -18.65 9.43
N LYS A 214 3.14 -19.37 8.46
CA LYS A 214 4.46 -19.99 8.61
C LYS A 214 5.49 -19.17 7.85
N VAL A 215 6.70 -19.06 8.42
CA VAL A 215 7.80 -18.34 7.77
C VAL A 215 9.04 -19.21 7.76
N SER A 216 9.62 -19.39 6.58
CA SER A 216 10.91 -20.04 6.36
C SER A 216 11.86 -19.05 5.70
N VAL A 217 13.15 -19.12 6.02
CA VAL A 217 14.16 -18.25 5.42
C VAL A 217 15.32 -19.11 4.96
N LEU A 218 15.64 -19.05 3.67
CA LEU A 218 16.76 -19.76 3.08
C LEU A 218 17.95 -18.79 2.97
N GLY A 219 19.10 -19.19 3.51
CA GLY A 219 20.32 -18.40 3.42
C GLY A 219 21.10 -18.71 2.13
N LYS A 220 22.33 -18.18 2.06
CA LYS A 220 23.24 -18.37 0.92
C LYS A 220 23.49 -19.85 0.60
N THR A 221 23.66 -20.69 1.62
CA THR A 221 23.96 -22.13 1.43
C THR A 221 22.78 -22.87 0.82
N GLU A 222 21.56 -22.64 1.31
CA GLU A 222 20.34 -23.24 0.81
C GLU A 222 20.03 -22.75 -0.61
N ALA A 223 20.15 -21.45 -0.86
CA ALA A 223 19.98 -20.87 -2.20
C ALA A 223 20.97 -21.47 -3.21
N LYS A 224 22.22 -21.69 -2.80
CA LYS A 224 23.24 -22.34 -3.66
C LYS A 224 22.87 -23.78 -3.99
N LYS A 225 22.39 -24.56 -3.02
CA LYS A 225 21.90 -25.94 -3.25
C LYS A 225 20.71 -26.00 -4.18
N LEU A 226 19.89 -24.94 -4.20
CA LEU A 226 18.75 -24.81 -5.09
C LEU A 226 19.11 -24.31 -6.50
N GLY A 227 20.37 -23.92 -6.75
CA GLY A 227 20.80 -23.40 -8.04
C GLY A 227 20.35 -21.97 -8.31
N MET A 228 20.02 -21.17 -7.28
CA MET A 228 19.58 -19.77 -7.43
C MET A 228 20.76 -18.83 -7.78
N GLY A 229 21.41 -19.06 -8.93
CA GLY A 229 22.63 -18.37 -9.31
C GLY A 229 22.41 -16.90 -9.68
N CYS A 230 21.24 -16.53 -10.20
CA CYS A 230 20.92 -15.13 -10.49
C CYS A 230 20.72 -14.33 -9.19
N PHE A 231 19.96 -14.87 -8.23
CA PHE A 231 19.78 -14.26 -6.91
C PHE A 231 21.12 -14.11 -6.16
N LEU A 232 21.96 -15.15 -6.18
CA LEU A 232 23.26 -15.12 -5.52
C LEU A 232 24.27 -14.22 -6.24
N GLY A 233 24.19 -14.12 -7.57
CA GLY A 233 25.03 -13.24 -8.38
C GLY A 233 24.74 -11.76 -8.13
N VAL A 234 23.49 -11.38 -7.88
CA VAL A 234 23.17 -10.02 -7.43
C VAL A 234 23.72 -9.76 -6.02
N ALA A 235 23.53 -10.72 -5.11
CA ALA A 235 23.85 -10.52 -3.69
C ALA A 235 25.36 -10.50 -3.36
N GLN A 236 26.23 -11.06 -4.20
CA GLN A 236 27.64 -11.29 -3.85
C GLN A 236 28.49 -10.03 -3.65
N GLY A 237 28.01 -8.87 -4.13
CA GLY A 237 28.66 -7.57 -3.91
C GLY A 237 28.49 -7.03 -2.49
N SER A 238 27.42 -7.38 -1.78
CA SER A 238 27.19 -6.92 -0.41
C SER A 238 27.84 -7.83 0.63
N VAL A 239 28.26 -7.23 1.75
CA VAL A 239 28.70 -7.97 2.94
C VAL A 239 27.53 -8.53 3.75
N LEU A 240 26.31 -8.04 3.50
CA LEU A 240 25.12 -8.49 4.20
C LEU A 240 24.59 -9.79 3.56
N PRO A 241 24.28 -10.81 4.36
CA PRO A 241 23.90 -12.12 3.81
C PRO A 241 22.51 -12.07 3.18
N PRO A 242 22.33 -12.60 1.94
CA PRO A 242 21.03 -12.65 1.29
C PRO A 242 20.06 -13.57 2.05
N GLN A 243 18.77 -13.24 1.99
CA GLN A 243 17.68 -13.97 2.64
C GLN A 243 16.58 -14.25 1.62
N PHE A 244 16.33 -15.51 1.28
CA PHE A 244 15.15 -15.86 0.50
C PHE A 244 14.00 -16.19 1.46
N ILE A 245 13.06 -15.27 1.60
CA ILE A 245 11.99 -15.33 2.60
C ILE A 245 10.76 -15.99 1.98
N ILE A 246 10.20 -16.97 2.67
CA ILE A 246 9.00 -17.70 2.29
C ILE A 246 7.96 -17.51 3.39
N MET A 247 6.80 -16.96 3.06
CA MET A 247 5.66 -16.82 3.97
C MET A 247 4.49 -17.65 3.46
N GLU A 248 3.89 -18.48 4.30
CA GLU A 248 2.78 -19.36 3.92
C GLU A 248 1.56 -19.10 4.80
N TYR A 249 0.46 -18.68 4.19
CA TYR A 249 -0.85 -18.56 4.83
C TYR A 249 -1.82 -19.53 4.16
N MET A 250 -2.16 -20.61 4.87
CA MET A 250 -3.01 -21.69 4.33
C MET A 250 -4.42 -21.63 4.93
N GLY A 251 -5.13 -20.52 4.68
CA GLY A 251 -6.48 -20.27 5.22
C GLY A 251 -7.62 -20.96 4.46
N GLY A 252 -7.34 -21.51 3.28
CA GLY A 252 -8.28 -22.21 2.41
C GLY A 252 -8.36 -23.71 2.67
N LYS A 253 -8.92 -24.45 1.71
CA LYS A 253 -8.94 -25.92 1.76
C LYS A 253 -7.54 -26.47 1.49
N LYS A 254 -7.14 -27.58 2.13
CA LYS A 254 -5.82 -28.22 1.88
C LYS A 254 -5.60 -28.63 0.42
N THR A 255 -6.67 -28.91 -0.32
CA THR A 255 -6.63 -29.30 -1.73
C THR A 255 -6.63 -28.11 -2.70
N GLU A 256 -6.84 -26.89 -2.22
CA GLU A 256 -6.84 -25.68 -3.06
C GLU A 256 -5.40 -25.27 -3.37
N LYS A 257 -5.06 -25.16 -4.66
CA LYS A 257 -3.78 -24.63 -5.11
C LYS A 257 -3.61 -23.18 -4.63
N PRO A 258 -2.44 -22.78 -4.13
CA PRO A 258 -2.23 -21.43 -3.62
C PRO A 258 -2.14 -20.39 -4.76
N THR A 259 -2.47 -19.15 -4.43
CA THR A 259 -1.96 -17.98 -5.17
C THR A 259 -0.56 -17.67 -4.63
N VAL A 260 0.44 -17.59 -5.51
CA VAL A 260 1.80 -17.20 -5.11
C VAL A 260 2.00 -15.71 -5.42
N LEU A 261 2.46 -14.96 -4.42
CA LEU A 261 2.85 -13.57 -4.53
C LEU A 261 4.38 -13.48 -4.46
N VAL A 262 5.01 -12.82 -5.41
CA VAL A 262 6.47 -12.63 -5.45
C VAL A 262 6.80 -11.15 -5.29
N GLY A 263 7.78 -10.79 -4.47
CA GLY A 263 8.10 -9.39 -4.21
C GLY A 263 9.58 -9.10 -4.36
N LYS A 264 9.95 -8.14 -5.22
CA LYS A 264 11.34 -7.64 -5.33
C LYS A 264 11.80 -7.16 -3.95
N GLY A 265 12.91 -7.70 -3.47
CA GLY A 265 13.43 -7.46 -2.11
C GLY A 265 14.83 -6.82 -2.08
N ILE A 266 15.14 -5.90 -2.98
CA ILE A 266 16.43 -5.20 -2.95
C ILE A 266 16.39 -4.13 -1.85
N THR A 267 17.04 -4.39 -0.72
CA THR A 267 16.94 -3.49 0.45
C THR A 267 17.73 -2.19 0.27
N PHE A 268 18.71 -2.22 -0.62
CA PHE A 268 19.35 -1.03 -1.15
C PHE A 268 19.92 -1.33 -2.54
N ASP A 269 19.66 -0.45 -3.49
CA ASP A 269 20.14 -0.56 -4.86
C ASP A 269 21.07 0.59 -5.23
N SER A 270 22.36 0.30 -5.32
CA SER A 270 23.36 1.24 -5.83
C SER A 270 23.51 1.16 -7.35
N GLY A 271 22.92 0.15 -7.99
CA GLY A 271 23.18 -0.26 -9.37
C GLY A 271 24.38 -1.17 -9.58
N GLY A 272 25.06 -1.58 -8.50
CA GLY A 272 26.22 -2.46 -8.62
C GLY A 272 27.41 -1.76 -9.28
N LEU A 273 28.07 -2.44 -10.23
CA LEU A 273 29.16 -1.83 -11.00
C LEU A 273 28.65 -0.87 -12.08
N SER A 274 27.39 -1.00 -12.47
CA SER A 274 26.63 -0.06 -13.30
C SER A 274 26.06 1.05 -12.40
N LEU A 275 26.95 1.68 -11.63
CA LEU A 275 26.62 2.56 -10.52
C LEU A 275 25.63 3.67 -10.93
N LYS A 276 24.55 3.81 -10.16
CA LYS A 276 23.59 4.90 -10.35
C LYS A 276 24.25 6.27 -10.15
N PRO A 277 23.90 7.29 -10.95
CA PRO A 277 24.26 8.66 -10.63
C PRO A 277 23.67 9.07 -9.28
N SER A 278 24.36 9.92 -8.51
CA SER A 278 23.98 10.25 -7.12
C SER A 278 22.54 10.77 -6.97
N ALA A 279 22.03 11.51 -7.96
CA ALA A 279 20.66 12.02 -7.97
C ALA A 279 19.59 10.91 -8.03
N TYR A 280 19.92 9.75 -8.62
CA TYR A 280 19.02 8.60 -8.76
C TYR A 280 19.25 7.52 -7.70
N MET A 281 20.28 7.67 -6.86
CA MET A 281 20.57 6.77 -5.74
C MET A 281 19.76 7.13 -4.48
N THR A 282 19.33 8.39 -4.37
CA THR A 282 18.38 8.81 -3.34
C THR A 282 17.10 7.99 -3.48
N ASP A 283 16.48 7.63 -2.37
CA ASP A 283 15.24 6.83 -2.32
C ASP A 283 15.35 5.36 -2.76
N MET A 284 16.55 4.86 -3.11
CA MET A 284 16.76 3.43 -3.43
C MET A 284 16.60 2.45 -2.26
N LYS A 285 16.33 2.97 -1.05
CA LYS A 285 15.82 2.14 0.06
C LYS A 285 14.42 1.58 -0.22
N PHE A 286 13.67 2.19 -1.14
CA PHE A 286 12.33 1.75 -1.51
C PHE A 286 12.33 0.57 -2.48
N ASP A 287 13.50 0.09 -2.91
CA ASP A 287 13.61 -0.95 -3.93
C ASP A 287 13.25 -2.38 -3.44
N MET A 288 12.81 -2.45 -2.17
CA MET A 288 12.22 -3.62 -1.51
C MET A 288 10.70 -3.50 -1.33
N LEU A 289 10.06 -2.46 -1.88
CA LEU A 289 8.61 -2.24 -1.74
C LEU A 289 7.78 -3.41 -2.29
N GLY A 290 8.28 -4.14 -3.29
CA GLY A 290 7.68 -5.37 -3.77
C GLY A 290 7.54 -6.42 -2.66
N ALA A 291 8.65 -6.72 -1.98
CA ALA A 291 8.66 -7.63 -0.84
C ALA A 291 7.82 -7.12 0.34
N ALA A 292 7.91 -5.82 0.66
CA ALA A 292 7.11 -5.21 1.70
C ALA A 292 5.60 -5.30 1.42
N THR A 293 5.20 -5.22 0.14
CA THR A 293 3.81 -5.38 -0.31
C THR A 293 3.34 -6.82 -0.17
N VAL A 294 4.17 -7.81 -0.52
CA VAL A 294 3.85 -9.23 -0.30
C VAL A 294 3.65 -9.53 1.18
N LEU A 295 4.58 -9.08 2.03
CA LEU A 295 4.48 -9.24 3.49
C LEU A 295 3.19 -8.58 4.03
N GLY A 296 2.93 -7.33 3.64
CA GLY A 296 1.74 -6.59 4.05
C GLY A 296 0.44 -7.26 3.59
N THR A 297 0.41 -7.78 2.36
CA THR A 297 -0.76 -8.48 1.80
C THR A 297 -1.08 -9.76 2.58
N ILE A 298 -0.06 -10.56 2.90
CA ILE A 298 -0.26 -11.80 3.68
C ILE A 298 -0.68 -11.47 5.12
N ARG A 299 -0.10 -10.43 5.72
CA ARG A 299 -0.53 -9.90 7.03
C ARG A 299 -2.01 -9.49 7.01
N ALA A 300 -2.43 -8.73 6.00
CA ALA A 300 -3.83 -8.32 5.84
C ALA A 300 -4.76 -9.53 5.64
N ALA A 301 -4.36 -10.50 4.80
CA ALA A 301 -5.13 -11.70 4.56
C ALA A 301 -5.37 -12.51 5.84
N ALA A 302 -4.33 -12.67 6.67
CA ALA A 302 -4.44 -13.35 7.95
C ALA A 302 -5.31 -12.57 8.95
N ALA A 303 -5.15 -11.25 9.05
CA ALA A 303 -5.95 -10.39 9.93
C ALA A 303 -7.45 -10.40 9.57
N LEU A 304 -7.76 -10.46 8.27
CA LEU A 304 -9.12 -10.58 7.74
C LEU A 304 -9.66 -12.02 7.81
N GLY A 305 -8.81 -13.01 8.10
CA GLY A 305 -9.20 -14.42 8.18
C GLY A 305 -9.65 -15.01 6.83
N LEU A 306 -9.03 -14.56 5.72
CA LEU A 306 -9.42 -14.96 4.37
C LEU A 306 -9.34 -16.48 4.18
N LYS A 307 -10.35 -17.06 3.56
CA LYS A 307 -10.41 -18.50 3.27
C LYS A 307 -9.68 -18.85 1.97
N LYS A 308 -8.38 -18.51 1.91
CA LYS A 308 -7.51 -18.68 0.74
C LYS A 308 -6.12 -19.15 1.14
N ASN A 309 -5.50 -19.93 0.27
CA ASN A 309 -4.10 -20.33 0.38
C ASN A 309 -3.24 -19.31 -0.39
N ILE A 310 -2.32 -18.66 0.32
CA ILE A 310 -1.43 -17.63 -0.20
C ILE A 310 0.00 -17.95 0.21
N VAL A 311 0.92 -17.93 -0.74
CA VAL A 311 2.36 -18.09 -0.51
C VAL A 311 3.07 -16.84 -0.97
N GLY A 312 3.92 -16.26 -0.13
CA GLY A 312 4.76 -15.11 -0.43
C GLY A 312 6.21 -15.54 -0.60
N LEU A 313 6.84 -15.14 -1.71
CA LEU A 313 8.26 -15.35 -1.98
C LEU A 313 8.95 -14.00 -2.12
N MET A 314 9.97 -13.76 -1.32
CA MET A 314 10.68 -12.48 -1.31
C MET A 314 12.19 -12.75 -1.31
N PRO A 315 12.84 -12.76 -2.48
CA PRO A 315 14.29 -12.80 -2.57
C PRO A 315 14.86 -11.46 -2.06
N ALA A 316 15.42 -11.45 -0.85
CA ALA A 316 15.96 -10.24 -0.24
C ALA A 316 17.50 -10.21 -0.30
N CYS A 317 18.06 -9.15 -0.87
CA CYS A 317 19.50 -8.90 -0.93
C CYS A 317 19.78 -7.39 -1.12
N GLU A 318 21.05 -7.01 -1.19
CA GLU A 318 21.48 -5.67 -1.60
C GLU A 318 22.29 -5.76 -2.89
N ASN A 319 22.14 -4.76 -3.75
CA ASN A 319 22.95 -4.61 -4.96
C ASN A 319 24.02 -3.54 -4.71
N MET A 320 25.26 -3.97 -4.53
CA MET A 320 26.40 -3.13 -4.13
C MET A 320 27.59 -3.30 -5.08
N PRO A 321 28.36 -2.24 -5.39
CA PRO A 321 29.68 -2.39 -6.00
C PRO A 321 30.66 -2.99 -4.99
N GLY A 322 31.67 -3.69 -5.49
CA GLY A 322 32.68 -4.34 -4.66
C GLY A 322 33.54 -5.29 -5.48
N GLY A 323 34.65 -5.75 -4.89
CA GLY A 323 35.57 -6.68 -5.57
C GLY A 323 34.97 -8.06 -5.86
N ASN A 324 33.86 -8.41 -5.21
CA ASN A 324 33.12 -9.65 -5.41
C ASN A 324 31.81 -9.45 -6.20
N SER A 325 31.50 -8.24 -6.67
CA SER A 325 30.27 -7.98 -7.42
C SER A 325 30.30 -8.69 -8.77
N TYR A 326 29.12 -9.14 -9.20
CA TYR A 326 28.92 -9.52 -10.60
C TYR A 326 29.12 -8.31 -11.52
N ARG A 327 29.44 -8.58 -12.77
CA ARG A 327 29.90 -7.59 -13.74
C ARG A 327 29.03 -7.63 -15.00
N PRO A 328 29.01 -6.53 -15.77
CA PRO A 328 28.69 -6.62 -17.19
C PRO A 328 29.52 -7.72 -17.86
N ASP A 329 28.94 -8.43 -18.82
CA ASP A 329 29.47 -9.59 -19.55
C ASP A 329 29.60 -10.89 -18.73
N ASP A 330 29.31 -10.89 -17.42
CA ASP A 330 29.18 -12.15 -16.70
C ASP A 330 27.97 -12.94 -17.25
N ILE A 331 28.09 -14.28 -17.26
CA ILE A 331 26.97 -15.18 -17.53
C ILE A 331 26.57 -15.87 -16.23
N LEU A 332 25.36 -15.60 -15.76
CA LEU A 332 24.78 -16.25 -14.58
C LEU A 332 23.90 -17.42 -15.00
N VAL A 333 23.74 -18.42 -14.13
CA VAL A 333 22.83 -19.55 -14.36
C VAL A 333 21.69 -19.46 -13.35
N ASN A 334 20.46 -19.41 -13.84
CA ASN A 334 19.28 -19.36 -12.96
C ASN A 334 18.92 -20.76 -12.39
N MET A 335 17.95 -20.80 -11.50
CA MET A 335 17.45 -22.01 -10.83
C MET A 335 16.94 -23.09 -11.80
N GLU A 336 16.54 -22.72 -13.01
CA GLU A 336 16.10 -23.65 -14.06
C GLU A 336 17.23 -24.08 -15.00
N GLY A 337 18.47 -23.63 -14.75
CA GLY A 337 19.63 -23.97 -15.56
C GLY A 337 19.81 -23.10 -16.80
N LYS A 338 18.99 -22.07 -17.02
CA LYS A 338 19.18 -21.13 -18.13
C LYS A 338 20.31 -20.16 -17.84
N THR A 339 21.10 -19.89 -18.86
CA THR A 339 22.19 -18.91 -18.84
C THR A 339 21.65 -17.51 -19.15
N VAL A 340 22.14 -16.50 -18.41
CA VAL A 340 21.71 -15.10 -18.51
C VAL A 340 22.95 -14.23 -18.65
N GLU A 341 23.08 -13.53 -19.78
CA GLU A 341 24.14 -12.54 -19.99
C GLU A 341 23.80 -11.23 -19.28
N ILE A 342 24.75 -10.72 -18.50
CA ILE A 342 24.56 -9.49 -17.74
C ILE A 342 24.99 -8.30 -18.58
N GLY A 343 24.04 -7.62 -19.23
CA GLY A 343 24.33 -6.35 -19.91
C GLY A 343 24.42 -5.14 -18.96
N ASN A 344 23.72 -5.19 -17.82
CA ASN A 344 23.66 -4.07 -16.88
C ASN A 344 23.36 -4.57 -15.45
N THR A 345 24.22 -4.21 -14.48
CA THR A 345 24.06 -4.61 -13.07
C THR A 345 23.02 -3.76 -12.30
N ASP A 346 22.48 -2.71 -12.91
CA ASP A 346 21.33 -1.93 -12.43
C ASP A 346 19.97 -2.52 -12.89
N ALA A 347 20.01 -3.68 -13.53
CA ALA A 347 18.84 -4.49 -13.89
C ALA A 347 18.71 -5.72 -12.98
N GLU A 348 19.15 -5.62 -11.73
CA GLU A 348 19.23 -6.70 -10.74
C GLU A 348 17.88 -7.28 -10.34
N GLY A 349 16.83 -6.45 -10.31
CA GLY A 349 15.50 -6.86 -9.84
C GLY A 349 14.93 -8.03 -10.61
N ARG A 350 15.11 -8.08 -11.95
CA ARG A 350 14.61 -9.19 -12.76
C ARG A 350 15.38 -10.49 -12.53
N LEU A 351 16.66 -10.40 -12.16
CA LEU A 351 17.53 -11.55 -11.88
C LEU A 351 17.12 -12.23 -10.57
N ILE A 352 16.84 -11.46 -9.52
CA ILE A 352 16.38 -12.06 -8.25
C ILE A 352 14.97 -12.63 -8.39
N LEU A 353 14.12 -12.00 -9.21
CA LEU A 353 12.75 -12.42 -9.44
C LEU A 353 12.68 -13.71 -10.27
N CYS A 354 13.56 -13.91 -11.26
CA CYS A 354 13.51 -15.12 -12.08
C CYS A 354 13.70 -16.39 -11.23
N ASP A 355 14.66 -16.39 -10.29
CA ASP A 355 14.87 -17.52 -9.37
C ASP A 355 13.69 -17.71 -8.40
N ALA A 356 13.06 -16.62 -7.95
CA ALA A 356 11.86 -16.71 -7.11
C ALA A 356 10.64 -17.26 -7.87
N LEU A 357 10.47 -16.86 -9.13
CA LEU A 357 9.42 -17.37 -10.03
C LEU A 357 9.65 -18.85 -10.36
N SER A 358 10.90 -19.27 -10.55
CA SER A 358 11.26 -20.68 -10.67
C SER A 358 10.95 -21.47 -9.39
N TYR A 359 11.26 -20.91 -8.22
CA TYR A 359 10.92 -21.53 -6.94
C TYR A 359 9.40 -21.68 -6.75
N ALA A 360 8.59 -20.71 -7.24
CA ALA A 360 7.14 -20.74 -7.15
C ALA A 360 6.51 -22.02 -7.76
N LYS A 361 7.14 -22.60 -8.79
CA LYS A 361 6.67 -23.84 -9.43
C LYS A 361 6.52 -25.01 -8.46
N LYS A 362 7.31 -25.05 -7.37
CA LYS A 362 7.21 -26.08 -6.31
C LYS A 362 5.84 -26.12 -5.62
N TYR A 363 5.12 -25.00 -5.62
CA TYR A 363 3.80 -24.89 -5.03
C TYR A 363 2.66 -25.28 -5.96
N GLN A 364 2.96 -25.58 -7.23
CA GLN A 364 1.96 -25.83 -8.28
C GLN A 364 0.82 -24.78 -8.23
N PRO A 365 1.17 -23.48 -8.29
CA PRO A 365 0.23 -22.41 -8.00
C PRO A 365 -0.93 -22.40 -8.96
N LYS A 366 -2.07 -21.90 -8.48
CA LYS A 366 -3.19 -21.52 -9.36
C LYS A 366 -2.80 -20.34 -10.24
N GLU A 367 -2.11 -19.37 -9.64
CA GLU A 367 -1.69 -18.13 -10.29
C GLU A 367 -0.49 -17.53 -9.54
N VAL A 368 0.34 -16.78 -10.26
CA VAL A 368 1.52 -16.09 -9.71
C VAL A 368 1.40 -14.61 -10.04
N ILE A 369 1.65 -13.74 -9.06
CA ILE A 369 1.63 -12.28 -9.22
C ILE A 369 2.91 -11.74 -8.58
N ASP A 370 3.76 -11.08 -9.35
CA ASP A 370 4.91 -10.37 -8.82
C ASP A 370 4.66 -8.86 -8.64
N PHE A 371 5.32 -8.28 -7.65
CA PHE A 371 5.32 -6.85 -7.34
C PHE A 371 6.76 -6.35 -7.33
N ALA A 372 7.07 -5.33 -8.13
CA ALA A 372 8.43 -4.84 -8.26
C ALA A 372 8.51 -3.36 -8.64
N THR A 373 9.37 -2.62 -7.94
CA THR A 373 9.93 -1.32 -8.37
C THR A 373 10.97 -1.57 -9.47
N LEU A 374 10.52 -2.05 -10.64
CA LEU A 374 11.42 -2.73 -11.58
C LEU A 374 12.13 -1.79 -12.56
N THR A 375 11.47 -0.73 -13.04
CA THR A 375 12.02 0.11 -14.10
C THR A 375 11.64 1.57 -13.93
N GLY A 376 12.61 2.47 -14.16
CA GLY A 376 12.33 3.90 -14.33
C GLY A 376 11.47 4.19 -15.58
N ALA A 377 11.57 3.35 -16.61
CA ALA A 377 10.79 3.48 -17.84
C ALA A 377 9.27 3.40 -17.61
N CYS A 378 8.81 2.58 -16.65
CA CYS A 378 7.39 2.52 -16.28
C CYS A 378 6.87 3.86 -15.74
N MET A 379 7.67 4.55 -14.91
CA MET A 379 7.34 5.89 -14.42
C MET A 379 7.34 6.94 -15.54
N VAL A 380 8.29 6.84 -16.49
CA VAL A 380 8.30 7.74 -17.67
C VAL A 380 7.03 7.54 -18.52
N ALA A 381 6.58 6.30 -18.69
CA ALA A 381 5.41 5.98 -19.50
C ALA A 381 4.06 6.31 -18.83
N LEU A 382 3.93 6.04 -17.53
CA LEU A 382 2.64 6.08 -16.82
C LEU A 382 2.56 7.16 -15.71
N GLY A 383 3.66 7.85 -15.44
CA GLY A 383 3.78 8.79 -14.32
C GLY A 383 3.77 8.08 -12.96
N ASN A 384 3.43 8.84 -11.91
CA ASN A 384 3.43 8.35 -10.52
C ASN A 384 2.06 7.86 -10.04
N GLU A 385 1.05 7.91 -10.90
CA GLU A 385 -0.36 7.71 -10.51
C GLU A 385 -0.87 6.30 -10.81
N ARG A 386 -0.17 5.54 -11.66
CA ARG A 386 -0.57 4.22 -12.13
C ARG A 386 0.60 3.25 -12.10
N SER A 387 0.34 2.02 -11.68
CA SER A 387 1.31 0.93 -11.84
C SER A 387 1.13 0.26 -13.20
N GLY A 388 2.24 -0.12 -13.83
CA GLY A 388 2.23 -0.96 -15.03
C GLY A 388 1.81 -2.39 -14.72
N LEU A 389 0.90 -2.94 -15.51
CA LEU A 389 0.44 -4.32 -15.46
C LEU A 389 0.88 -5.04 -16.75
N PHE A 390 1.59 -6.15 -16.59
CA PHE A 390 2.04 -6.98 -17.71
C PHE A 390 1.49 -8.39 -17.53
N SER A 391 0.79 -8.91 -18.54
CA SER A 391 0.36 -10.30 -18.61
C SER A 391 -0.16 -10.62 -20.01
N GLN A 392 -0.09 -11.88 -20.40
CA GLN A 392 -0.80 -12.44 -21.57
C GLN A 392 -2.13 -13.10 -21.16
N GLU A 393 -2.37 -13.31 -19.86
CA GLU A 393 -3.56 -13.96 -19.32
C GLU A 393 -4.71 -12.97 -19.12
N GLU A 394 -5.58 -12.84 -20.13
CA GLU A 394 -6.71 -11.89 -20.13
C GLU A 394 -7.59 -11.99 -18.88
N THR A 395 -7.88 -13.22 -18.42
CA THR A 395 -8.73 -13.42 -17.24
C THR A 395 -8.09 -12.94 -15.94
N MET A 396 -6.76 -12.86 -15.87
CA MET A 396 -6.04 -12.27 -14.74
C MET A 396 -6.06 -10.75 -14.83
N ILE A 397 -5.84 -10.21 -16.04
CA ILE A 397 -5.88 -8.77 -16.30
C ILE A 397 -7.23 -8.19 -15.89
N GLU A 398 -8.34 -8.78 -16.35
CA GLU A 398 -9.69 -8.31 -16.03
C GLU A 398 -9.94 -8.28 -14.52
N LYS A 399 -9.50 -9.31 -13.79
CA LYS A 399 -9.64 -9.38 -12.31
C LYS A 399 -8.83 -8.29 -11.61
N LEU A 400 -7.60 -8.04 -12.05
CA LEU A 400 -6.72 -7.02 -11.48
C LEU A 400 -7.23 -5.61 -11.81
N MET A 401 -7.67 -5.36 -13.03
CA MET A 401 -8.26 -4.09 -13.45
C MET A 401 -9.53 -3.78 -12.65
N LYS A 402 -10.42 -4.76 -12.49
CA LYS A 402 -11.60 -4.62 -11.63
C LYS A 402 -11.23 -4.34 -10.18
N SER A 403 -10.21 -5.03 -9.65
CA SER A 403 -9.72 -4.77 -8.29
C SER A 403 -9.20 -3.33 -8.14
N SER A 404 -8.45 -2.85 -9.14
CA SER A 404 -7.96 -1.48 -9.25
C SER A 404 -9.08 -0.44 -9.17
N GLU A 405 -10.19 -0.66 -9.89
CA GLU A 405 -11.37 0.20 -9.84
C GLU A 405 -12.06 0.14 -8.46
N GLU A 406 -12.19 -1.05 -7.89
CA GLU A 406 -12.87 -1.25 -6.62
C GLU A 406 -12.12 -0.66 -5.42
N THR A 407 -10.78 -0.65 -5.47
CA THR A 407 -9.91 -0.09 -4.43
C THR A 407 -9.54 1.36 -4.71
N GLY A 408 -9.61 1.81 -5.96
CA GLY A 408 -9.14 3.13 -6.40
C GLY A 408 -7.61 3.22 -6.51
N GLU A 409 -6.92 2.09 -6.69
CA GLU A 409 -5.47 1.99 -6.95
C GLU A 409 -5.26 1.66 -8.42
N GLN A 410 -4.79 2.62 -9.20
CA GLN A 410 -4.88 2.53 -10.65
C GLN A 410 -3.81 1.61 -11.25
N LEU A 411 -4.24 0.73 -12.14
CA LEU A 411 -3.37 -0.04 -13.02
C LEU A 411 -3.50 0.43 -14.47
N TRP A 412 -2.48 0.14 -15.28
CA TRP A 412 -2.55 0.25 -16.74
C TRP A 412 -1.83 -0.92 -17.39
N ARG A 413 -2.50 -1.62 -18.31
CA ARG A 413 -1.90 -2.73 -19.04
C ARG A 413 -0.89 -2.20 -20.06
N LEU A 414 0.33 -2.71 -20.01
CA LEU A 414 1.35 -2.51 -21.04
C LEU A 414 1.51 -3.80 -21.85
N PRO A 415 1.85 -3.70 -23.15
CA PRO A 415 1.91 -4.86 -24.03
C PRO A 415 3.10 -5.77 -23.71
N LEU A 416 2.94 -7.05 -24.06
CA LEU A 416 3.99 -8.06 -24.20
C LEU A 416 3.87 -8.64 -25.61
N GLY A 417 4.98 -9.06 -26.20
CA GLY A 417 5.04 -9.47 -27.61
C GLY A 417 6.36 -10.12 -27.99
N GLU A 418 6.38 -10.75 -29.17
CA GLU A 418 7.53 -11.47 -29.72
C GLU A 418 8.70 -10.50 -29.99
N GLU A 419 8.40 -9.28 -30.44
CA GLU A 419 9.38 -8.24 -30.70
C GLU A 419 10.22 -7.87 -29.47
N TYR A 420 9.61 -7.89 -28.28
CA TYR A 420 10.31 -7.64 -27.02
C TYR A 420 11.10 -8.86 -26.55
N THR A 421 10.65 -10.07 -26.93
CA THR A 421 11.37 -11.32 -26.63
C THR A 421 12.62 -11.44 -27.50
N GLU A 422 12.54 -11.05 -28.78
CA GLU A 422 13.70 -11.01 -29.67
C GLU A 422 14.75 -10.00 -29.19
N ALA A 423 14.29 -8.84 -28.70
CA ALA A 423 15.15 -7.77 -28.22
C ALA A 423 15.98 -8.11 -26.97
N ILE A 424 15.69 -9.23 -26.30
CA ILE A 424 16.42 -9.69 -25.12
C ILE A 424 17.18 -10.99 -25.39
N LYS A 425 17.39 -11.41 -26.64
CA LYS A 425 18.24 -12.57 -26.93
C LYS A 425 19.72 -12.19 -26.80
N SER A 426 20.49 -13.08 -26.19
CA SER A 426 21.95 -13.01 -26.16
C SER A 426 22.57 -13.84 -27.29
N GLU A 427 23.76 -13.45 -27.75
CA GLU A 427 24.57 -14.24 -28.69
C GLU A 427 25.38 -15.33 -27.97
N VAL A 428 25.58 -15.20 -26.65
CA VAL A 428 26.49 -16.03 -25.84
C VAL A 428 25.80 -16.75 -24.67
N ALA A 429 24.54 -16.42 -24.38
CA ALA A 429 23.70 -17.04 -23.36
C ALA A 429 22.28 -17.33 -23.90
N ASP A 430 21.45 -18.01 -23.12
CA ASP A 430 20.05 -18.28 -23.50
C ASP A 430 19.19 -17.01 -23.55
N VAL A 431 19.56 -15.98 -22.79
CA VAL A 431 18.91 -14.66 -22.71
C VAL A 431 19.91 -13.58 -22.30
#